data_AF-A0A8T2WRL5-F1
#
_entry.id   AF-A0A8T2WRL5-F1
#
_cell.length_a   1.000
_cell.length_b   1.000
_cell.length_c   1.000
_cell.angle_alpha   90.00
_cell.angle_beta   90.00
_cell.angle_gamma   90.00
#
_symmetry.space_group_name_H-M   'P 1'
#
loop_
_entity.id
_entity.type
_entity.pdbx_description
1 polymer ?
#
loop_
_entity_poly.entity_id
_entity_poly.type
_entity_poly.pdbx_seq_one_letter_code
_entity_poly.pdbx_strand_id
1 'polypeptide(L)'
;MALSRLPKLHFSIFTHPLPSSYTHTNLPLITKLKLSTLSRLKSTVTTTEPIPFTEAHNLLALQEQTQTQTQFSLDKLFIPPDTEVSVNENSSGLSARVLKGSNIVLSKYARDAQIVQAEFIKSSVRTEDCPSDGLPEFALVGRSNVGKSSLLNSIVRRKKLALTSKKPGKTQCINHFKVNDSWYLVDLPGYGYASAPQELRTDWNKFTKDYFLNRSTLVSVFLLIDASIPAKKIDLEYASWLGQNQVPMTLIFTKCDKRKKKKNGGKRPEENVNEFQELIRDFFETAPPWIMTSGVTNQGRDEMLLHMAQLRNYWLKH
;
A
#
# COMPACT_ATOMS: atom_id res chain seq x y z
N MET A 1 8.89 22.78 18.55
CA MET A 1 10.13 23.27 17.91
C MET A 1 10.83 22.09 17.26
N ALA A 2 11.41 22.34 16.08
CA ALA A 2 12.21 21.44 15.24
C ALA A 2 11.49 20.27 14.54
N LEU A 3 10.62 20.58 13.57
CA LEU A 3 10.50 19.76 12.36
C LEU A 3 11.60 20.24 11.39
N SER A 4 12.84 19.82 11.67
CA SER A 4 13.92 19.95 10.70
C SER A 4 13.54 19.12 9.48
N ARG A 5 13.31 19.79 8.34
CA ARG A 5 12.96 19.16 7.07
C ARG A 5 14.06 18.15 6.72
N LEU A 6 13.73 16.87 6.84
CA LEU A 6 14.52 15.75 6.35
C LEU A 6 14.39 15.68 4.82
N PRO A 7 15.38 15.12 4.12
CA PRO A 7 15.45 15.15 2.67
C PRO A 7 14.29 14.39 2.03
N LYS A 8 13.90 14.86 0.86
CA LYS A 8 13.01 14.16 -0.06
C LYS A 8 13.67 12.82 -0.44
N LEU A 9 12.92 11.72 -0.34
CA LEU A 9 13.42 10.36 -0.55
C LEU A 9 12.99 9.82 -1.91
N HIS A 10 13.98 9.48 -2.73
CA HIS A 10 13.78 8.83 -4.03
C HIS A 10 13.48 7.35 -3.82
N PHE A 11 12.39 6.86 -4.40
CA PHE A 11 12.17 5.42 -4.58
C PHE A 11 13.03 4.97 -5.76
N SER A 12 14.30 4.70 -5.51
CA SER A 12 15.14 3.98 -6.46
C SER A 12 14.71 2.53 -6.43
N ILE A 13 13.76 2.19 -7.29
CA ILE A 13 13.50 0.80 -7.62
C ILE A 13 14.77 0.37 -8.38
N PHE A 14 15.64 -0.39 -7.70
CA PHE A 14 16.94 -0.92 -8.14
C PHE A 14 18.12 0.07 -8.17
N THR A 15 19.12 -0.14 -7.31
CA THR A 15 20.49 0.35 -7.53
C THR A 15 21.51 -0.77 -7.31
N HIS A 16 22.15 -1.19 -8.40
CA HIS A 16 23.58 -1.51 -8.38
C HIS A 16 24.32 -0.52 -9.30
N PRO A 17 25.58 -0.17 -9.00
CA PRO A 17 26.14 1.14 -9.31
C PRO A 17 26.73 1.21 -10.72
N LEU A 18 26.69 2.39 -11.34
CA LEU A 18 27.53 2.73 -12.50
C LEU A 18 28.28 4.05 -12.23
N PRO A 19 29.48 4.21 -12.81
CA PRO A 19 30.51 5.10 -12.32
C PRO A 19 30.28 6.57 -12.69
N SER A 20 30.96 7.42 -11.92
CA SER A 20 31.13 8.86 -12.05
C SER A 20 30.98 9.42 -13.46
N SER A 21 30.10 10.42 -13.63
CA SER A 21 30.48 11.81 -13.94
C SER A 21 29.24 12.63 -14.37
N TYR A 22 29.41 13.95 -14.25
CA TYR A 22 28.58 15.04 -14.78
C TYR A 22 27.58 15.72 -13.84
N THR A 23 27.56 17.03 -14.04
CA THR A 23 27.46 18.12 -13.07
C THR A 23 26.43 19.15 -13.54
N HIS A 24 25.92 19.95 -12.58
CA HIS A 24 25.28 21.28 -12.78
C HIS A 24 23.90 21.27 -13.47
N THR A 25 22.89 22.12 -13.21
CA THR A 25 22.72 23.35 -12.40
C THR A 25 21.23 23.77 -12.40
N ASN A 26 20.87 24.57 -11.38
CA ASN A 26 19.88 25.66 -11.34
C ASN A 26 18.36 25.40 -11.21
N LEU A 27 17.84 25.88 -10.05
CA LEU A 27 16.48 26.34 -9.79
C LEU A 27 16.14 27.60 -10.60
N PRO A 28 14.84 27.95 -10.72
CA PRO A 28 14.44 29.18 -10.04
C PRO A 28 13.12 29.13 -9.24
N LEU A 29 13.09 30.09 -8.32
CA LEU A 29 12.08 30.50 -7.36
C LEU A 29 10.97 31.32 -8.04
N ILE A 30 9.67 31.04 -7.80
CA ILE A 30 8.59 32.01 -8.08
C ILE A 30 7.63 32.12 -6.90
N THR A 31 7.25 33.37 -6.69
CA THR A 31 6.72 34.08 -5.55
C THR A 31 5.18 34.01 -5.41
N LYS A 32 4.73 34.31 -4.19
CA LYS A 32 3.35 34.48 -3.72
C LYS A 32 2.49 35.39 -4.61
N LEU A 33 1.20 35.05 -4.72
CA LEU A 33 0.11 36.03 -4.90
C LEU A 33 -1.08 35.66 -4.01
N LYS A 34 -1.62 36.69 -3.36
CA LYS A 34 -2.71 36.72 -2.38
C LYS A 34 -3.71 37.76 -2.90
N LEU A 35 -5.01 37.48 -2.86
CA LEU A 35 -6.21 38.37 -2.85
C LEU A 35 -7.36 37.58 -3.51
N SER A 36 -8.65 37.70 -3.19
CA SER A 36 -9.42 38.41 -2.17
C SER A 36 -10.84 37.82 -2.19
N THR A 37 -11.52 37.97 -1.06
CA THR A 37 -12.95 37.76 -0.76
C THR A 37 -13.93 38.23 -1.84
N LEU A 38 -15.02 37.47 -2.03
CA LEU A 38 -16.34 37.99 -2.42
C LEU A 38 -17.46 37.05 -1.94
N SER A 39 -18.65 37.61 -1.83
CA SER A 39 -19.63 37.42 -0.77
C SER A 39 -20.83 36.52 -1.09
N ARG A 40 -21.34 35.93 0.00
CA ARG A 40 -22.67 35.39 0.32
C ARG A 40 -23.86 35.99 -0.46
N LEU A 41 -24.74 35.12 -0.98
CA LEU A 41 -26.16 35.41 -1.24
C LEU A 41 -27.04 34.26 -0.71
N LYS A 42 -28.16 34.63 -0.09
CA LYS A 42 -29.24 33.79 0.46
C LYS A 42 -30.51 34.03 -0.37
N SER A 43 -31.34 33.00 -0.58
CA SER A 43 -32.81 33.08 -0.63
C SER A 43 -33.39 31.66 -0.52
N THR A 44 -34.10 31.30 0.55
CA THR A 44 -35.55 31.41 0.89
C THR A 44 -36.47 30.46 0.12
N VAL A 45 -37.22 29.69 0.92
CA VAL A 45 -38.19 28.61 0.63
C VAL A 45 -39.54 29.15 0.15
N THR A 46 -40.25 28.43 -0.73
CA THR A 46 -41.73 28.39 -0.74
C THR A 46 -42.25 27.09 -1.36
N THR A 47 -43.34 26.58 -0.77
CA THR A 47 -44.06 25.31 -0.98
C THR A 47 -45.20 25.40 -2.01
N THR A 48 -45.53 24.31 -2.73
CA THR A 48 -46.89 23.75 -2.97
C THR A 48 -46.90 22.53 -3.94
N GLU A 49 -47.21 21.33 -3.41
CA GLU A 49 -48.20 20.27 -3.80
C GLU A 49 -48.36 19.72 -5.27
N PRO A 50 -48.91 18.48 -5.48
CA PRO A 50 -48.22 17.37 -6.17
C PRO A 50 -48.75 16.95 -7.57
N ILE A 51 -47.97 16.15 -8.32
CA ILE A 51 -48.29 15.56 -9.64
C ILE A 51 -48.12 14.02 -9.60
N PRO A 52 -48.91 13.22 -10.37
CA PRO A 52 -49.27 11.84 -10.04
C PRO A 52 -48.20 10.74 -10.25
N PHE A 53 -48.40 9.67 -9.50
CA PHE A 53 -47.64 8.43 -9.42
C PHE A 53 -47.87 7.48 -10.62
N THR A 54 -47.25 7.70 -11.80
CA THR A 54 -47.17 6.61 -12.81
C THR A 54 -46.07 6.69 -13.89
N GLU A 55 -44.94 7.39 -13.67
CA GLU A 55 -43.81 7.36 -14.64
C GLU A 55 -42.42 7.16 -13.99
N ALA A 56 -42.35 6.87 -12.69
CA ALA A 56 -41.10 6.79 -11.94
C ALA A 56 -40.27 5.49 -12.16
N HIS A 57 -40.78 4.51 -12.93
CA HIS A 57 -40.12 3.20 -13.07
C HIS A 57 -39.24 2.99 -14.31
N ASN A 58 -39.22 3.94 -15.27
CA ASN A 58 -38.36 3.82 -16.46
C ASN A 58 -37.18 4.80 -16.54
N LEU A 59 -37.01 5.70 -15.55
CA LEU A 59 -35.85 6.61 -15.46
C LEU A 59 -34.77 6.14 -14.47
N LEU A 60 -35.09 5.17 -13.59
CA LEU A 60 -34.15 4.59 -12.63
C LEU A 60 -33.28 3.45 -13.20
N ALA A 61 -33.58 2.96 -14.41
CA ALA A 61 -32.85 1.86 -15.04
C ALA A 61 -31.77 2.30 -16.07
N LEU A 62 -31.57 3.61 -16.27
CA LEU A 62 -30.55 4.17 -17.17
C LEU A 62 -29.44 4.95 -16.44
N GLN A 63 -29.34 4.82 -15.11
CA GLN A 63 -28.29 5.48 -14.30
C GLN A 63 -27.24 4.54 -13.67
N GLU A 64 -27.16 3.27 -14.11
CA GLU A 64 -26.14 2.32 -13.59
C GLU A 64 -24.89 2.14 -14.48
N GLN A 65 -24.59 3.06 -15.39
CA GLN A 65 -23.33 3.00 -16.18
C GLN A 65 -22.49 4.27 -16.19
N THR A 66 -22.62 5.14 -15.19
CA THR A 66 -21.61 6.19 -14.97
C THR A 66 -20.48 5.62 -14.13
N GLN A 67 -19.47 5.05 -14.81
CA GLN A 67 -18.14 4.93 -14.26
C GLN A 67 -17.73 6.31 -13.74
N THR A 68 -17.64 6.48 -12.42
CA THR A 68 -17.00 7.64 -11.80
C THR A 68 -15.55 7.68 -12.26
N GLN A 69 -15.29 8.45 -13.32
CA GLN A 69 -13.95 8.87 -13.72
C GLN A 69 -13.42 9.76 -12.60
N THR A 70 -12.81 9.13 -11.61
CA THR A 70 -12.06 9.84 -10.58
C THR A 70 -10.81 10.36 -11.27
N GLN A 71 -10.76 11.65 -11.56
CA GLN A 71 -9.62 12.32 -12.17
C GLN A 71 -8.45 12.27 -11.17
N PHE A 72 -7.61 11.24 -11.24
CA PHE A 72 -6.41 11.12 -10.42
C PHE A 72 -5.34 12.07 -10.95
N SER A 73 -4.83 12.94 -10.09
CA SER A 73 -3.63 13.70 -10.40
C SER A 73 -2.42 12.76 -10.44
N LEU A 74 -1.56 12.91 -11.46
CA LEU A 74 -0.42 12.02 -11.72
C LEU A 74 0.54 11.90 -10.53
N ASP A 75 0.71 12.98 -9.76
CA ASP A 75 1.55 13.01 -8.55
C ASP A 75 1.09 12.05 -7.45
N LYS A 76 -0.16 11.60 -7.50
CA LYS A 76 -0.75 10.66 -6.53
C LYS A 76 -0.65 9.20 -6.97
N LEU A 77 -0.32 8.96 -8.24
CA LEU A 77 -0.20 7.61 -8.80
C LEU A 77 1.21 7.07 -8.60
N PHE A 78 1.28 5.80 -8.23
CA PHE A 78 2.50 5.03 -8.36
C PHE A 78 2.59 4.48 -9.78
N ILE A 79 3.59 4.96 -10.52
CA ILE A 79 3.89 4.52 -11.87
C ILE A 79 5.07 3.55 -11.79
N PRO A 80 4.85 2.25 -12.06
CA PRO A 80 5.92 1.26 -12.10
C PRO A 80 6.93 1.59 -13.22
N PRO A 81 8.18 1.13 -13.10
CA PRO A 81 9.18 1.31 -14.14
C PRO A 81 8.73 0.78 -15.52
N ASP A 82 9.23 1.42 -16.59
CA ASP A 82 8.88 1.18 -18.00
C ASP A 82 7.37 1.19 -18.31
N THR A 83 6.58 1.93 -17.53
CA THR A 83 5.15 2.11 -17.78
C THR A 83 4.92 3.41 -18.52
N GLU A 84 4.50 3.30 -19.78
CA GLU A 84 4.08 4.46 -20.57
C GLU A 84 2.70 4.92 -20.12
N VAL A 85 2.59 6.21 -19.76
CA VAL A 85 1.33 6.86 -19.39
C VAL A 85 1.13 8.02 -20.34
N SER A 86 0.19 7.89 -21.29
CA SER A 86 -0.17 9.00 -22.16
C SER A 86 -1.28 9.85 -21.52
N VAL A 87 -1.04 11.16 -21.50
CA VAL A 87 -2.03 12.17 -21.10
C VAL A 87 -2.62 12.74 -22.39
N ASN A 88 -3.90 12.52 -22.63
CA ASN A 88 -4.57 13.19 -23.74
C ASN A 88 -4.96 14.60 -23.29
N GLU A 89 -4.38 15.64 -23.87
CA GLU A 89 -4.73 17.03 -23.51
C GLU A 89 -6.19 17.39 -23.88
N ASN A 90 -6.78 16.66 -24.84
CA ASN A 90 -8.14 16.90 -25.34
C ASN A 90 -9.23 16.02 -24.68
N SER A 91 -8.85 15.06 -23.84
CA SER A 91 -9.78 14.31 -23.00
C SER A 91 -9.11 14.09 -21.65
N SER A 92 -9.71 14.58 -20.57
CA SER A 92 -9.21 14.53 -19.19
C SER A 92 -9.06 13.11 -18.60
N GLY A 93 -8.85 12.10 -19.44
CA GLY A 93 -8.67 10.70 -19.09
C GLY A 93 -7.21 10.27 -19.27
N LEU A 94 -6.68 9.67 -18.22
CA LEU A 94 -5.46 8.87 -18.28
C LEU A 94 -5.73 7.61 -19.14
N SER A 95 -4.87 7.30 -20.11
CA SER A 95 -4.99 6.04 -20.89
C SER A 95 -4.55 4.80 -20.11
N ALA A 96 -3.95 4.99 -18.92
CA ALA A 96 -3.37 3.92 -18.14
C ALA A 96 -4.39 3.29 -17.17
N ARG A 97 -4.35 1.96 -17.07
CA ARG A 97 -5.25 1.20 -16.18
C ARG A 97 -4.71 1.23 -14.75
N VAL A 98 -5.47 1.79 -13.82
CA VAL A 98 -5.13 1.77 -12.38
C VAL A 98 -5.79 0.57 -11.70
N LEU A 99 -5.06 -0.12 -10.83
CA LEU A 99 -5.57 -1.21 -10.01
C LEU A 99 -6.68 -0.69 -9.07
N LYS A 100 -7.81 -1.39 -8.99
CA LYS A 100 -8.96 -0.96 -8.19
C LYS A 100 -8.62 -0.86 -6.70
N GLY A 101 -9.03 0.24 -6.06
CA GLY A 101 -8.75 0.44 -4.63
C GLY A 101 -7.26 0.60 -4.30
N SER A 102 -6.51 1.19 -5.23
CA SER A 102 -5.07 1.45 -5.12
C SER A 102 -4.72 2.77 -5.81
N ASN A 103 -3.45 3.18 -5.76
CA ASN A 103 -2.87 4.19 -6.65
C ASN A 103 -1.93 3.61 -7.72
N ILE A 104 -1.97 2.31 -7.97
CA ILE A 104 -0.94 1.61 -8.74
C ILE A 104 -1.37 1.46 -10.18
N VAL A 105 -0.53 1.94 -11.10
CA VAL A 105 -0.74 1.74 -12.54
C VAL A 105 -0.31 0.33 -12.95
N LEU A 106 -1.14 -0.32 -13.77
CA LEU A 106 -0.79 -1.60 -14.41
C LEU A 106 0.25 -1.38 -15.50
N SER A 107 1.32 -2.17 -15.44
CA SER A 107 2.37 -2.19 -16.47
C SER A 107 2.34 -3.49 -17.28
N LYS A 108 3.13 -3.53 -18.35
CA LYS A 108 3.37 -4.75 -19.16
C LYS A 108 3.93 -5.94 -18.36
N TYR A 109 4.44 -5.70 -17.15
CA TYR A 109 4.98 -6.74 -16.28
C TYR A 109 3.91 -7.45 -15.43
N ALA A 110 2.67 -6.99 -15.40
CA ALA A 110 1.58 -7.56 -14.58
C ALA A 110 0.99 -8.86 -15.19
N ARG A 111 1.83 -9.88 -15.37
CA ARG A 111 1.50 -11.20 -15.94
C ARG A 111 1.91 -12.34 -15.00
N ASP A 112 1.30 -13.51 -15.15
CA ASP A 112 1.63 -14.71 -14.34
C ASP A 112 1.42 -14.50 -12.82
N ALA A 113 0.30 -13.85 -12.48
CA ALA A 113 -0.08 -13.51 -11.10
C ALA A 113 -0.78 -14.65 -10.34
N GLN A 114 -1.16 -15.74 -11.02
CA GLN A 114 -1.92 -16.82 -10.41
C GLN A 114 -1.10 -17.62 -9.40
N ILE A 115 -1.74 -18.04 -8.31
CA ILE A 115 -1.14 -18.96 -7.32
C ILE A 115 -1.74 -20.35 -7.53
N VAL A 116 -0.88 -21.29 -7.90
CA VAL A 116 -1.20 -22.72 -8.05
C VAL A 116 -0.88 -23.47 -6.76
N GLN A 117 0.26 -23.16 -6.15
CA GLN A 117 0.72 -23.83 -4.93
C GLN A 117 1.48 -22.88 -4.00
N ALA A 118 1.44 -23.17 -2.69
CA ALA A 118 2.15 -22.41 -1.67
C ALA A 118 2.52 -23.31 -0.47
N GLU A 119 3.79 -23.49 -0.19
CA GLU A 119 4.30 -24.40 0.85
C GLU A 119 5.09 -23.64 1.92
N PHE A 120 4.97 -24.05 3.17
CA PHE A 120 5.84 -23.56 4.23
C PHE A 120 7.20 -24.27 4.16
N ILE A 121 8.28 -23.51 4.05
CA ILE A 121 9.63 -24.06 3.91
C ILE A 121 10.36 -24.11 5.24
N LYS A 122 10.51 -22.95 5.91
CA LYS A 122 11.23 -22.87 7.18
C LYS A 122 10.92 -21.62 7.98
N SER A 123 11.28 -21.68 9.26
CA SER A 123 11.33 -20.54 10.18
C SER A 123 12.79 -20.25 10.54
N SER A 124 13.20 -18.99 10.44
CA SER A 124 14.57 -18.54 10.72
C SER A 124 14.57 -17.38 11.71
N VAL A 125 15.56 -17.31 12.59
CA VAL A 125 15.75 -16.17 13.51
C VAL A 125 16.84 -15.22 12.99
N ARG A 126 17.82 -15.75 12.25
CA ARG A 126 18.87 -14.99 11.59
C ARG A 126 18.67 -14.93 10.08
N THR A 127 19.11 -13.85 9.46
CA THR A 127 19.03 -13.64 8.01
C THR A 127 19.84 -14.70 7.27
N GLU A 128 21.00 -15.07 7.80
CA GLU A 128 21.88 -16.13 7.25
C GLU A 128 21.22 -17.51 7.23
N ASP A 129 20.27 -17.77 8.13
CA ASP A 129 19.53 -19.01 8.18
C ASP A 129 18.35 -19.01 7.19
N CYS A 130 18.07 -17.94 6.45
CA CYS A 130 16.98 -17.93 5.46
C CYS A 130 17.32 -18.84 4.25
N PRO A 131 16.34 -19.27 3.43
CA PRO A 131 16.64 -19.96 2.17
C PRO A 131 17.66 -19.18 1.33
N SER A 132 18.49 -19.84 0.53
CA SER A 132 19.54 -19.16 -0.25
C SER A 132 19.53 -19.54 -1.72
N ASP A 133 18.36 -19.93 -2.23
CA ASP A 133 18.13 -20.35 -3.61
C ASP A 133 17.99 -19.18 -4.60
N GLY A 134 18.09 -17.94 -4.13
CA GLY A 134 18.10 -16.74 -4.96
C GLY A 134 16.72 -16.29 -5.46
N LEU A 135 15.63 -16.90 -4.98
CA LEU A 135 14.29 -16.57 -5.46
C LEU A 135 13.79 -15.23 -4.90
N PRO A 136 12.98 -14.46 -5.67
CA PRO A 136 12.45 -13.17 -5.23
C PRO A 136 11.56 -13.29 -3.99
N GLU A 137 11.65 -12.33 -3.07
CA GLU A 137 10.92 -12.36 -1.79
C GLU A 137 10.02 -11.13 -1.60
N PHE A 138 8.80 -11.37 -1.11
CA PHE A 138 7.87 -10.33 -0.66
C PHE A 138 7.63 -10.47 0.84
N ALA A 139 8.06 -9.47 1.59
CA ALA A 139 8.02 -9.50 3.04
C ALA A 139 6.74 -8.86 3.59
N LEU A 140 5.98 -9.57 4.42
CA LEU A 140 4.84 -9.04 5.13
C LEU A 140 5.26 -8.59 6.54
N VAL A 141 5.00 -7.33 6.87
CA VAL A 141 5.22 -6.78 8.21
C VAL A 141 4.09 -5.84 8.58
N GLY A 142 3.82 -5.68 9.87
CA GLY A 142 2.80 -4.76 10.34
C GLY A 142 2.56 -4.93 11.83
N ARG A 143 1.79 -4.02 12.43
CA ARG A 143 1.51 -4.08 13.86
C ARG A 143 0.84 -5.40 14.25
N SER A 144 1.10 -5.87 15.47
CA SER A 144 0.37 -7.01 16.04
C SER A 144 -1.15 -6.87 15.87
N ASN A 145 -1.82 -7.94 15.42
CA ASN A 145 -3.25 -8.00 15.08
C ASN A 145 -3.72 -7.08 13.94
N VAL A 146 -2.82 -6.57 13.09
CA VAL A 146 -3.21 -5.83 11.87
C VAL A 146 -3.94 -6.70 10.85
N GLY A 147 -3.72 -8.02 10.87
CA GLY A 147 -4.34 -8.96 9.92
C GLY A 147 -3.36 -9.67 9.00
N LYS A 148 -2.05 -9.59 9.26
CA LYS A 148 -0.97 -10.20 8.48
C LYS A 148 -1.20 -11.67 8.10
N SER A 149 -1.35 -12.56 9.08
CA SER A 149 -1.55 -13.98 8.81
C SER A 149 -2.90 -14.27 8.10
N SER A 150 -3.93 -13.45 8.36
CA SER A 150 -5.21 -13.55 7.65
C SER A 150 -5.08 -13.14 6.18
N LEU A 151 -4.33 -12.08 5.90
CA LEU A 151 -4.04 -11.64 4.54
C LEU A 151 -3.20 -12.69 3.82
N LEU A 152 -2.14 -13.22 4.45
CA LEU A 152 -1.30 -14.28 3.89
C LEU A 152 -2.16 -15.47 3.44
N ASN A 153 -3.01 -15.97 4.34
CA ASN A 153 -3.93 -17.07 4.03
C ASN A 153 -4.93 -16.74 2.91
N SER A 154 -5.39 -15.48 2.81
CA SER A 154 -6.27 -15.02 1.73
C SER A 154 -5.55 -14.99 0.37
N ILE A 155 -4.31 -14.46 0.32
CA ILE A 155 -3.47 -14.42 -0.88
C ILE A 155 -3.31 -15.83 -1.46
N VAL A 156 -2.83 -16.78 -0.65
CA VAL A 156 -2.54 -18.15 -1.07
C VAL A 156 -3.78 -19.05 -1.14
N ARG A 157 -4.97 -18.54 -0.77
CA ARG A 157 -6.24 -19.29 -0.67
C ARG A 157 -6.14 -20.58 0.18
N ARG A 158 -5.33 -20.57 1.24
CA ARG A 158 -5.22 -21.70 2.20
C ARG A 158 -5.57 -21.23 3.60
N LYS A 159 -6.53 -21.90 4.25
CA LYS A 159 -7.09 -21.46 5.55
C LYS A 159 -6.14 -21.57 6.74
N LYS A 160 -5.03 -22.32 6.64
CA LYS A 160 -4.15 -22.65 7.76
C LYS A 160 -2.66 -22.75 7.38
N LEU A 161 -2.24 -22.12 6.27
CA LEU A 161 -0.82 -22.14 5.91
C LEU A 161 -0.01 -21.30 6.92
N ALA A 162 -0.48 -20.08 7.22
CA ALA A 162 0.00 -19.30 8.36
C ALA A 162 -0.95 -19.45 9.56
N LEU A 163 -0.36 -19.59 10.74
CA LEU A 163 -1.11 -19.65 12.00
C LEU A 163 -1.80 -18.29 12.27
N THR A 164 -3.12 -18.30 12.43
CA THR A 164 -3.92 -17.11 12.78
C THR A 164 -4.36 -17.17 14.25
N SER A 165 -4.20 -16.07 14.98
CA SER A 165 -4.56 -15.98 16.41
C SER A 165 -5.02 -14.57 16.75
N LYS A 166 -5.99 -14.45 17.67
CA LYS A 166 -6.37 -13.16 18.28
C LYS A 166 -5.37 -12.68 19.33
N LYS A 167 -4.64 -13.61 19.97
CA LYS A 167 -3.54 -13.30 20.90
C LYS A 167 -2.32 -12.88 20.07
N PRO A 168 -1.74 -11.69 20.30
CA PRO A 168 -0.59 -11.26 19.52
C PRO A 168 0.72 -11.96 19.93
N GLY A 169 1.80 -11.78 19.15
CA GLY A 169 3.13 -12.36 19.44
C GLY A 169 3.36 -13.81 19.00
N LYS A 170 2.55 -14.34 18.07
CA LYS A 170 2.71 -15.72 17.56
C LYS A 170 3.83 -15.88 16.52
N THR A 171 3.98 -14.91 15.61
CA THR A 171 5.11 -14.89 14.68
C THR A 171 6.32 -14.32 15.42
N GLN A 172 7.28 -15.18 15.76
CA GLN A 172 8.53 -14.82 16.48
C GLN A 172 9.79 -15.03 15.63
N CYS A 173 9.62 -15.64 14.46
CA CYS A 173 10.65 -15.94 13.48
C CYS A 173 10.25 -15.36 12.12
N ILE A 174 11.21 -15.29 11.20
CA ILE A 174 11.00 -15.06 9.77
C ILE A 174 10.50 -16.38 9.17
N ASN A 175 9.27 -16.41 8.64
CA ASN A 175 8.72 -17.63 8.03
C ASN A 175 8.67 -17.51 6.52
N HIS A 176 9.27 -18.45 5.80
CA HIS A 176 9.29 -18.48 4.35
C HIS A 176 8.23 -19.42 3.80
N PHE A 177 7.36 -18.89 2.93
CA PHE A 177 6.38 -19.66 2.19
C PHE A 177 6.69 -19.61 0.70
N LYS A 178 7.10 -20.74 0.11
CA LYS A 178 7.44 -20.82 -1.31
C LYS A 178 6.17 -20.91 -2.14
N VAL A 179 6.02 -20.05 -3.12
CA VAL A 179 4.84 -19.96 -3.98
C VAL A 179 5.22 -20.30 -5.41
N ASN A 180 4.46 -21.23 -6.02
CA ASN A 180 4.68 -21.73 -7.39
C ASN A 180 6.15 -22.07 -7.70
N ASP A 181 6.90 -22.57 -6.71
CA ASP A 181 8.34 -22.86 -6.82
C ASP A 181 9.23 -21.71 -7.32
N SER A 182 8.75 -20.47 -7.33
CA SER A 182 9.39 -19.37 -8.08
C SER A 182 9.61 -18.10 -7.28
N TRP A 183 9.00 -17.95 -6.11
CA TRP A 183 9.18 -16.79 -5.23
C TRP A 183 8.70 -17.09 -3.82
N TYR A 184 9.07 -16.25 -2.86
CA TYR A 184 8.69 -16.38 -1.45
C TYR A 184 7.73 -15.28 -0.99
N LEU A 185 6.72 -15.69 -0.24
CA LEU A 185 6.01 -14.81 0.68
C LEU A 185 6.62 -15.00 2.06
N VAL A 186 7.10 -13.92 2.67
CA VAL A 186 7.86 -13.99 3.93
C VAL A 186 7.06 -13.33 5.05
N ASP A 187 6.73 -14.07 6.10
CA ASP A 187 5.97 -13.56 7.25
C ASP A 187 6.93 -13.18 8.38
N LEU A 188 7.10 -11.88 8.64
CA LEU A 188 7.96 -11.38 9.72
C LEU A 188 7.17 -11.12 11.01
N PRO A 189 7.83 -11.08 12.18
CA PRO A 189 7.19 -10.68 13.43
C PRO A 189 6.54 -9.30 13.32
N GLY A 190 5.38 -9.15 13.97
CA GLY A 190 4.70 -7.87 13.99
C GLY A 190 5.28 -6.94 15.05
N TYR A 191 5.44 -5.65 14.73
CA TYR A 191 5.90 -4.64 15.68
C TYR A 191 4.78 -4.19 16.65
N GLY A 192 5.17 -3.44 17.69
CA GLY A 192 4.24 -2.80 18.63
C GLY A 192 3.51 -3.75 19.60
N TYR A 193 3.98 -5.00 19.76
CA TYR A 193 3.37 -5.93 20.71
C TYR A 193 3.82 -5.68 22.16
N ALA A 194 3.09 -4.84 22.88
CA ALA A 194 3.47 -4.41 24.24
C ALA A 194 3.59 -5.54 25.28
N SER A 195 2.94 -6.70 25.08
CA SER A 195 2.94 -7.79 26.08
C SER A 195 4.15 -8.73 26.00
N ALA A 196 5.02 -8.61 24.99
CA ALA A 196 6.29 -9.35 24.97
C ALA A 196 7.36 -8.64 25.82
N PRO A 197 8.29 -9.38 26.44
CA PRO A 197 9.44 -8.81 27.14
C PRO A 197 10.19 -7.81 26.25
N GLN A 198 10.75 -6.76 26.85
CA GLN A 198 11.45 -5.69 26.11
C GLN A 198 12.64 -6.24 25.31
N GLU A 199 13.40 -7.18 25.87
CA GLU A 199 14.53 -7.84 25.21
C GLU A 199 14.09 -8.53 23.92
N LEU A 200 13.07 -9.38 24.00
CA LEU A 200 12.52 -10.10 22.84
C LEU A 200 12.00 -9.14 21.76
N ARG A 201 11.39 -8.02 22.16
CA ARG A 201 10.97 -6.96 21.21
C ARG A 201 12.15 -6.28 20.53
N THR A 202 13.24 -6.03 21.27
CA THR A 202 14.47 -5.45 20.72
C THR A 202 15.09 -6.40 19.71
N ASP A 203 15.15 -7.70 20.03
CA ASP A 203 15.68 -8.73 19.14
C ASP A 203 14.88 -8.85 17.85
N TRP A 204 13.54 -8.90 17.94
CA TRP A 204 12.67 -8.95 16.76
C TRP A 204 12.87 -7.74 15.84
N ASN A 205 12.92 -6.54 16.42
CA ASN A 205 13.17 -5.33 15.64
C ASN A 205 14.55 -5.36 15.00
N LYS A 206 15.57 -5.88 15.70
CA LYS A 206 16.93 -5.97 15.20
C LYS A 206 17.02 -6.88 13.98
N PHE A 207 16.57 -8.14 14.09
CA PHE A 207 16.69 -9.07 12.96
C PHE A 207 15.73 -8.72 11.81
N THR A 208 14.57 -8.14 12.09
CA THR A 208 13.63 -7.71 11.03
C THR A 208 14.24 -6.59 10.19
N LYS A 209 14.88 -5.61 10.85
CA LYS A 209 15.58 -4.53 10.16
C LYS A 209 16.82 -5.03 9.44
N ASP A 210 17.61 -5.91 10.06
CA ASP A 210 18.75 -6.56 9.43
C ASP A 210 18.34 -7.29 8.14
N TYR A 211 17.27 -8.08 8.19
CA TYR A 211 16.71 -8.75 7.02
C TYR A 211 16.32 -7.73 5.93
N PHE A 212 15.65 -6.62 6.26
CA PHE A 212 15.28 -5.61 5.26
C PHE A 212 16.47 -4.91 4.61
N LEU A 213 17.57 -4.73 5.34
CA LEU A 213 18.76 -4.02 4.85
C LEU A 213 19.70 -4.94 4.06
N ASN A 214 19.76 -6.23 4.42
CA ASN A 214 20.79 -7.14 3.94
C ASN A 214 20.28 -8.22 2.99
N ARG A 215 18.96 -8.37 2.82
CA ARG A 215 18.38 -9.41 1.96
C ARG A 215 18.32 -8.97 0.50
N SER A 216 19.32 -9.38 -0.29
CA SER A 216 19.41 -9.05 -1.72
C SER A 216 18.25 -9.52 -2.59
N THR A 217 17.56 -10.60 -2.19
CA THR A 217 16.40 -11.14 -2.90
C THR A 217 15.07 -10.47 -2.53
N LEU A 218 15.08 -9.51 -1.59
CA LEU A 218 13.88 -8.79 -1.17
C LEU A 218 13.41 -7.83 -2.26
N VAL A 219 12.26 -8.12 -2.86
CA VAL A 219 11.65 -7.29 -3.92
C VAL A 219 10.89 -6.11 -3.32
N SER A 220 10.08 -6.37 -2.29
CA SER A 220 9.29 -5.33 -1.62
C SER A 220 8.82 -5.78 -0.24
N VAL A 221 8.78 -4.83 0.69
CA VAL A 221 8.13 -4.93 1.99
C VAL A 221 6.70 -4.46 1.88
N PHE A 222 5.77 -5.35 2.16
CA PHE A 222 4.36 -5.05 2.32
C PHE A 222 4.10 -4.65 3.77
N LEU A 223 4.04 -3.34 3.99
CA LEU A 223 3.74 -2.74 5.29
C LEU A 223 2.22 -2.69 5.49
N LEU A 224 1.71 -3.55 6.36
CA LEU A 224 0.28 -3.66 6.64
C LEU A 224 -0.17 -2.61 7.66
N ILE A 225 -1.22 -1.87 7.31
CA ILE A 225 -1.86 -0.83 8.11
C ILE A 225 -3.33 -1.20 8.34
N ASP A 226 -3.88 -1.00 9.54
CA ASP A 226 -5.29 -1.26 9.83
C ASP A 226 -6.15 -0.06 9.41
N ALA A 227 -6.91 -0.19 8.31
CA ALA A 227 -7.74 0.91 7.80
C ALA A 227 -9.01 1.15 8.64
N SER A 228 -9.35 0.27 9.58
CA SER A 228 -10.56 0.41 10.41
C SER A 228 -10.40 1.36 11.60
N ILE A 229 -9.22 1.95 11.75
CA ILE A 229 -8.86 2.89 12.81
C ILE A 229 -8.02 4.06 12.26
N PRO A 230 -7.93 5.19 12.98
CA PRO A 230 -7.00 6.26 12.62
C PRO A 230 -5.55 5.79 12.64
N ALA A 231 -4.72 6.44 11.80
CA ALA A 231 -3.29 6.19 11.70
C ALA A 231 -2.61 6.19 13.08
N LYS A 232 -1.72 5.22 13.31
CA LYS A 232 -0.93 5.16 14.54
C LYS A 232 0.47 5.68 14.29
N LYS A 233 1.00 6.40 15.27
CA LYS A 233 2.36 6.95 15.24
C LYS A 233 3.41 5.89 14.88
N ILE A 234 3.31 4.71 15.49
CA ILE A 234 4.24 3.59 15.21
C ILE A 234 4.19 3.12 13.75
N ASP A 235 3.04 3.17 13.09
CA ASP A 235 2.90 2.78 11.69
C ASP A 235 3.54 3.83 10.77
N LEU A 236 3.36 5.12 11.08
CA LEU A 236 3.99 6.24 10.36
C LEU A 236 5.51 6.24 10.53
N GLU A 237 6.00 6.02 11.75
CA GLU A 237 7.43 5.89 12.06
C GLU A 237 8.06 4.70 11.32
N TYR A 238 7.35 3.58 11.19
CA TYR A 238 7.82 2.42 10.45
C TYR A 238 7.89 2.69 8.95
N ALA A 239 6.86 3.30 8.37
CA ALA A 239 6.86 3.71 6.96
C ALA A 239 7.98 4.70 6.67
N SER A 240 8.19 5.68 7.56
CA SER A 240 9.28 6.65 7.46
C SER A 240 10.65 5.96 7.53
N TRP A 241 10.84 4.99 8.45
CA TRP A 241 12.09 4.24 8.56
C TRP A 241 12.39 3.42 7.29
N LEU A 242 11.39 2.73 6.72
CA LEU A 242 11.55 2.01 5.45
C LEU A 242 11.98 2.96 4.32
N GLY A 243 11.29 4.10 4.19
CA GLY A 243 11.63 5.12 3.20
C GLY A 243 13.04 5.68 3.37
N GLN A 244 13.43 6.05 4.60
CA GLN A 244 14.75 6.63 4.89
C GLN A 244 15.90 5.67 4.58
N ASN A 245 15.66 4.36 4.72
CA ASN A 245 16.64 3.32 4.41
C ASN A 245 16.50 2.80 2.97
N GLN A 246 15.69 3.47 2.13
CA GLN A 246 15.46 3.08 0.73
C GLN A 246 15.00 1.62 0.56
N VAL A 247 14.33 1.07 1.57
CA VAL A 247 13.77 -0.28 1.50
C VAL A 247 12.52 -0.22 0.61
N PRO A 248 12.46 -0.97 -0.50
CA PRO A 248 11.28 -0.97 -1.35
C PRO A 248 10.05 -1.40 -0.55
N MET A 249 8.96 -0.65 -0.62
CA MET A 249 7.75 -0.98 0.13
C MET A 249 6.45 -0.66 -0.62
N THR A 250 5.41 -1.42 -0.29
CA THR A 250 4.02 -1.17 -0.67
C THR A 250 3.15 -1.15 0.58
N LEU A 251 2.32 -0.11 0.73
CA LEU A 251 1.39 0.00 1.86
C LEU A 251 0.16 -0.87 1.61
N ILE A 252 -0.13 -1.79 2.53
CA ILE A 252 -1.31 -2.65 2.45
C ILE A 252 -2.31 -2.24 3.53
N PHE A 253 -3.36 -1.56 3.12
CA PHE A 253 -4.44 -1.16 4.02
C PHE A 253 -5.38 -2.35 4.20
N THR A 254 -5.43 -2.90 5.41
CA THR A 254 -6.21 -4.10 5.77
C THR A 254 -7.53 -3.76 6.43
N LYS A 255 -8.43 -4.75 6.50
CA LYS A 255 -9.74 -4.67 7.17
C LYS A 255 -10.67 -3.59 6.58
N CYS A 256 -10.58 -3.35 5.27
CA CYS A 256 -11.43 -2.40 4.58
C CYS A 256 -12.92 -2.78 4.57
N ASP A 257 -13.27 -4.00 4.97
CA ASP A 257 -14.64 -4.44 5.24
C ASP A 257 -15.25 -3.82 6.52
N LYS A 258 -14.41 -3.39 7.47
CA LYS A 258 -14.87 -2.92 8.78
C LYS A 258 -15.35 -1.49 8.73
N ARG A 259 -16.63 -1.32 8.40
CA ARG A 259 -17.34 -0.04 8.51
C ARG A 259 -17.86 0.16 9.94
N LYS A 260 -17.27 1.09 10.68
CA LYS A 260 -17.88 1.57 11.93
C LYS A 260 -19.12 2.40 11.60
N LYS A 261 -20.22 2.19 12.32
CA LYS A 261 -21.43 3.02 12.16
C LYS A 261 -21.09 4.47 12.52
N LYS A 262 -21.54 5.44 11.70
CA LYS A 262 -21.27 6.88 11.88
C LYS A 262 -21.69 7.41 13.27
N LYS A 263 -22.70 6.79 13.89
CA LYS A 263 -23.15 7.07 15.27
C LYS A 263 -22.05 6.86 16.34
N ASN A 264 -21.05 6.04 16.06
CA ASN A 264 -19.93 5.75 16.97
C ASN A 264 -18.67 6.56 16.65
N GLY A 265 -18.76 7.60 15.80
CA GLY A 265 -17.65 8.48 15.45
C GLY A 265 -16.52 7.82 14.64
N GLY A 266 -16.73 6.61 14.11
CA GLY A 266 -15.72 5.92 13.31
C GLY A 266 -15.70 6.40 11.87
N LYS A 267 -14.53 6.85 11.41
CA LYS A 267 -14.25 7.14 10.00
C LYS A 267 -14.37 5.88 9.14
N ARG A 268 -14.72 6.05 7.87
CA ARG A 268 -14.70 4.95 6.89
C ARG A 268 -13.24 4.54 6.59
N PRO A 269 -12.97 3.29 6.19
CA PRO A 269 -11.63 2.87 5.79
C PRO A 269 -10.98 3.78 4.75
N GLU A 270 -11.73 4.21 3.75
CA GLU A 270 -11.28 5.13 2.71
C GLU A 270 -10.79 6.49 3.29
N GLU A 271 -11.48 6.99 4.31
CA GLU A 271 -11.10 8.25 4.98
C GLU A 271 -9.80 8.10 5.78
N ASN A 272 -9.62 6.98 6.49
CA ASN A 272 -8.38 6.70 7.22
C ASN A 272 -7.19 6.47 6.28
N VAL A 273 -7.43 5.82 5.12
CA VAL A 273 -6.43 5.63 4.07
C VAL A 273 -5.93 6.97 3.54
N ASN A 274 -6.86 7.87 3.18
CA ASN A 274 -6.50 9.21 2.71
C ASN A 274 -5.74 10.01 3.77
N GLU A 275 -6.17 9.96 5.03
CA GLU A 275 -5.47 10.64 6.13
C GLU A 275 -4.06 10.08 6.33
N PHE A 276 -3.88 8.77 6.28
CA PHE A 276 -2.55 8.15 6.36
C PHE A 276 -1.65 8.63 5.22
N GLN A 277 -2.17 8.69 3.99
CA GLN A 277 -1.41 9.16 2.82
C GLN A 277 -0.98 10.61 2.96
N GLU A 278 -1.88 11.51 3.39
CA GLU A 278 -1.51 12.92 3.59
C GLU A 278 -0.46 13.08 4.71
N LEU A 279 -0.52 12.26 5.77
CA LEU A 279 0.46 12.30 6.86
C LEU A 279 1.87 11.88 6.44
N ILE A 280 1.99 10.98 5.46
CA ILE A 280 3.30 10.51 4.99
C ILE A 280 3.80 11.22 3.75
N ARG A 281 2.95 12.02 3.09
CA ARG A 281 3.22 12.61 1.78
C ARG A 281 4.54 13.37 1.73
N ASP A 282 4.82 14.15 2.77
CA ASP A 282 6.02 14.98 2.86
C ASP A 282 7.31 14.16 3.05
N PHE A 283 7.21 12.87 3.35
CA PHE A 283 8.37 11.97 3.48
C PHE A 283 8.79 11.33 2.16
N PHE A 284 7.96 11.40 1.11
CA PHE A 284 8.22 10.72 -0.16
C PHE A 284 8.20 11.70 -1.34
N GLU A 285 9.13 11.53 -2.28
CA GLU A 285 9.12 12.29 -3.53
C GLU A 285 7.95 11.89 -4.42
N THR A 286 7.71 10.59 -4.49
CA THR A 286 6.65 9.96 -5.25
C THR A 286 5.67 9.30 -4.30
N ALA A 287 4.39 9.28 -4.64
CA ALA A 287 3.41 8.61 -3.81
C ALA A 287 3.79 7.12 -3.66
N PRO A 288 3.97 6.61 -2.42
CA PRO A 288 4.26 5.19 -2.24
C PRO A 288 3.09 4.36 -2.78
N PRO A 289 3.35 3.17 -3.35
CA PRO A 289 2.29 2.31 -3.82
C PRO A 289 1.44 1.84 -2.63
N TRP A 290 0.13 1.82 -2.79
CA TRP A 290 -0.77 1.33 -1.77
C TRP A 290 -1.97 0.58 -2.33
N ILE A 291 -2.48 -0.40 -1.57
CA ILE A 291 -3.64 -1.22 -1.94
C ILE A 291 -4.57 -1.39 -0.74
N MET A 292 -5.87 -1.21 -0.94
CA MET A 292 -6.93 -1.53 0.03
C MET A 292 -7.32 -3.01 -0.06
N THR A 293 -7.34 -3.68 1.09
CA THR A 293 -7.53 -5.13 1.19
C THR A 293 -8.48 -5.53 2.31
N SER A 294 -9.12 -6.69 2.15
CA SER A 294 -9.82 -7.38 3.23
C SER A 294 -9.57 -8.88 3.14
N GLY A 295 -9.01 -9.46 4.19
CA GLY A 295 -8.88 -10.91 4.33
C GLY A 295 -10.23 -11.63 4.56
N VAL A 296 -11.33 -10.89 4.75
CA VAL A 296 -12.68 -11.45 4.93
C VAL A 296 -13.42 -11.50 3.60
N THR A 297 -13.41 -10.40 2.84
CA THR A 297 -14.14 -10.28 1.57
C THR A 297 -13.29 -10.62 0.35
N ASN A 298 -11.98 -10.85 0.53
CA ASN A 298 -10.96 -10.97 -0.52
C ASN A 298 -10.80 -9.72 -1.39
N GLN A 299 -11.33 -8.58 -0.96
CA GLN A 299 -11.04 -7.29 -1.60
C GLN A 299 -9.53 -7.08 -1.72
N GLY A 300 -9.06 -6.59 -2.86
CA GLY A 300 -7.67 -6.20 -3.11
C GLY A 300 -6.72 -7.38 -3.34
N ARG A 301 -7.19 -8.62 -3.26
CA ARG A 301 -6.34 -9.81 -3.43
C ARG A 301 -5.77 -9.89 -4.83
N ASP A 302 -6.60 -9.77 -5.85
CA ASP A 302 -6.17 -9.97 -7.23
C ASP A 302 -5.33 -8.77 -7.69
N GLU A 303 -5.65 -7.56 -7.22
CA GLU A 303 -4.83 -6.37 -7.41
C GLU A 303 -3.45 -6.52 -6.76
N MET A 304 -3.38 -7.07 -5.54
CA MET A 304 -2.12 -7.36 -4.86
C MET A 304 -1.29 -8.39 -5.64
N LEU A 305 -1.90 -9.46 -6.14
CA LEU A 305 -1.20 -10.46 -6.96
C LEU A 305 -0.68 -9.87 -8.28
N LEU A 306 -1.46 -9.01 -8.94
CA LEU A 306 -1.02 -8.32 -10.16
C LEU A 306 0.15 -7.38 -9.89
N HIS A 307 0.11 -6.62 -8.78
CA HIS A 307 1.22 -5.75 -8.39
C HIS A 307 2.48 -6.55 -8.04
N MET A 308 2.34 -7.62 -7.25
CA MET A 308 3.45 -8.55 -6.94
C MET A 308 4.07 -9.12 -8.22
N ALA A 309 3.24 -9.57 -9.15
CA ALA A 309 3.70 -10.10 -10.43
C ALA A 309 4.47 -9.04 -11.23
N GLN A 310 4.00 -7.80 -11.26
CA GLN A 310 4.70 -6.69 -11.90
C GLN A 310 6.07 -6.45 -11.29
N LEU A 311 6.17 -6.38 -9.95
CA LEU A 311 7.43 -6.12 -9.27
C LEU A 311 8.40 -7.28 -9.47
N ARG A 312 7.92 -8.52 -9.32
CA ARG A 312 8.69 -9.75 -9.52
C ARG A 312 9.22 -9.86 -10.95
N ASN A 313 8.37 -9.64 -11.94
CA ASN A 313 8.76 -9.82 -13.34
C ASN A 313 9.69 -8.72 -13.82
N TYR A 314 9.59 -7.51 -13.24
CA TYR A 314 10.60 -6.47 -13.46
C TYR A 314 11.93 -6.86 -12.78
N TRP A 315 11.89 -7.29 -11.51
CA TRP A 315 13.07 -7.76 -10.76
C TRP A 315 13.80 -8.92 -11.45
N LEU A 316 13.07 -9.87 -12.03
CA LEU A 316 13.70 -11.00 -12.74
C LEU A 316 14.35 -10.61 -14.07
N LYS A 317 13.99 -9.44 -14.62
CA LYS A 317 14.51 -8.97 -15.91
C LYS A 317 15.78 -8.11 -15.75
N HIS A 318 15.96 -7.47 -14.59
CA HIS A 318 16.93 -6.41 -14.34
C HIS A 318 17.78 -6.72 -13.11
#